data_AF-V9L6U5-F1
#
_entry.id   AF-V9L6U5-F1
#
_cell.length_a   1.000
_cell.length_b   1.000
_cell.length_c   1.000
_cell.angle_alpha   90.00
_cell.angle_beta   90.00
_cell.angle_gamma   90.00
#
_symmetry.space_group_name_H-M   'P 1'
#
loop_
_entity.id
_entity.type
_entity.pdbx_description
1 polymer ?
#
loop_
_entity_poly.entity_id
_entity_poly.type
_entity_poly.pdbx_seq_one_letter_code
_entity_poly.pdbx_strand_id
1 'polypeptide(L)'
;HPAGFNAVSELLDPGGPMMRLVYRLQAEDYKYEFPISYLPGPVRASIQEGVLPDCPLYHNKLHFPLVGMSALSLSFNPFEYYLLNFAIHLIAPRSFPVGHISTSDSAYFILVDRYLNYFLPMEGSVPPAPFISGCGAVSPPAPRAQTVPFTSYTGPHTSLLKRHISHQPSVTTDPAAQEIWRSEMLLQIFVEMWLHHYSLELYQKMQSPQAKEPFTPTEEHVLTVRLLIKHLHSFSCCLSGPETPGPSSSAHPHTNSPLEDFKRLAIPRFVQHKFYVFLQHCFGHWPLDASFRAVLETWLSYLQPWRYASERVAHTHEQADRSVPDKWAPFVQEN
;
A
#
# COMPACT_ATOMS: atom_id res chain seq x y z
N HIS A 1 -27.97 8.22 7.26
CA HIS A 1 -28.75 7.43 8.23
C HIS A 1 -27.79 6.49 8.98
N PRO A 2 -27.70 6.52 10.32
CA PRO A 2 -26.70 5.75 11.08
C PRO A 2 -26.72 4.24 10.80
N ALA A 3 -27.90 3.67 10.58
CA ALA A 3 -28.05 2.25 10.22
C ALA A 3 -27.41 1.89 8.86
N GLY A 4 -27.52 2.76 7.87
CA GLY A 4 -26.88 2.55 6.56
C GLY A 4 -25.36 2.69 6.62
N PHE A 5 -24.87 3.60 7.47
CA PHE A 5 -23.44 3.75 7.74
C PHE A 5 -22.85 2.47 8.35
N ASN A 6 -23.46 1.95 9.43
CA ASN A 6 -22.99 0.73 10.09
C ASN A 6 -23.02 -0.48 9.15
N ALA A 7 -24.10 -0.65 8.39
CA ALA A 7 -24.22 -1.76 7.44
C ALA A 7 -23.11 -1.74 6.37
N VAL A 8 -22.78 -0.56 5.83
CA VAL A 8 -21.68 -0.40 4.85
C VAL A 8 -20.33 -0.67 5.50
N SER A 9 -20.09 -0.13 6.70
CA SER A 9 -18.84 -0.37 7.44
C SER A 9 -18.63 -1.84 7.80
N GLU A 10 -19.69 -2.57 8.19
CA GLU A 10 -19.60 -4.02 8.46
C GLU A 10 -19.43 -4.84 7.18
N LEU A 11 -20.11 -4.45 6.09
CA LEU A 11 -20.00 -5.13 4.80
C LEU A 11 -18.57 -5.05 4.24
N LEU A 12 -17.99 -3.86 4.29
CA LEU A 12 -16.68 -3.52 3.72
C LEU A 12 -15.53 -3.66 4.71
N ASP A 13 -15.79 -4.06 5.95
CA ASP A 13 -14.75 -4.34 6.94
C ASP A 13 -13.69 -5.31 6.38
N PRO A 14 -12.40 -5.20 6.73
CA PRO A 14 -11.39 -6.16 6.27
C PRO A 14 -11.68 -7.61 6.69
N GLY A 15 -12.41 -7.84 7.79
CA GLY A 15 -12.95 -9.17 8.16
C GLY A 15 -14.38 -9.43 7.64
N GLY A 16 -14.96 -8.46 6.95
CA GLY A 16 -16.35 -8.41 6.52
C GLY A 16 -16.71 -9.38 5.39
N PRO A 17 -18.02 -9.48 5.06
CA PRO A 17 -18.51 -10.34 4.00
C PRO A 17 -17.89 -10.07 2.63
N MET A 18 -17.60 -8.79 2.31
CA MET A 18 -17.02 -8.43 1.01
C MET A 18 -15.59 -8.97 0.86
N MET A 19 -14.72 -8.79 1.86
CA MET A 19 -13.36 -9.35 1.80
C MET A 19 -13.37 -10.89 1.78
N ARG A 20 -14.32 -11.52 2.47
CA ARG A 20 -14.53 -12.98 2.37
C ARG A 20 -14.97 -13.43 0.97
N LEU A 21 -15.71 -12.63 0.23
CA LEU A 21 -16.03 -12.89 -1.17
C LEU A 21 -14.78 -12.73 -2.05
N VAL A 22 -14.00 -11.68 -1.83
CA VAL A 22 -12.74 -11.43 -2.53
C VAL A 22 -11.78 -12.63 -2.41
N TYR A 23 -11.60 -13.17 -1.21
CA TYR A 23 -10.75 -14.36 -1.02
C TYR A 23 -11.30 -15.62 -1.70
N ARG A 24 -12.64 -15.79 -1.76
CA ARG A 24 -13.26 -16.89 -2.52
C ARG A 24 -12.98 -16.78 -4.01
N LEU A 25 -13.22 -15.60 -4.57
CA LEU A 25 -12.95 -15.33 -5.99
C LEU A 25 -11.45 -15.47 -6.31
N GLN A 26 -10.58 -15.14 -5.37
CA GLN A 26 -9.13 -15.30 -5.54
C GLN A 26 -8.71 -16.76 -5.55
N ALA A 27 -9.35 -17.63 -4.76
CA ALA A 27 -9.11 -19.07 -4.77
C ALA A 27 -9.55 -19.74 -6.08
N GLU A 28 -10.52 -19.15 -6.78
CA GLU A 28 -10.99 -19.57 -8.11
C GLU A 28 -10.17 -18.94 -9.26
N ASP A 29 -9.11 -18.21 -8.93
CA ASP A 29 -8.14 -17.60 -9.86
C ASP A 29 -8.76 -16.63 -10.90
N TYR A 30 -9.91 -16.03 -10.58
CA TYR A 30 -10.54 -15.00 -11.39
C TYR A 30 -9.60 -13.80 -11.62
N LYS A 31 -9.80 -13.13 -12.76
CA LYS A 31 -9.14 -11.86 -13.11
C LYS A 31 -10.19 -10.84 -13.53
N TYR A 32 -9.92 -9.58 -13.23
CA TYR A 32 -10.79 -8.45 -13.54
C TYR A 32 -10.04 -7.41 -14.34
N GLU A 33 -10.68 -6.91 -15.39
CA GLU A 33 -10.15 -5.82 -16.19
C GLU A 33 -10.32 -4.48 -15.46
N PHE A 34 -9.26 -3.69 -15.47
CA PHE A 34 -9.19 -2.40 -14.82
C PHE A 34 -8.77 -1.32 -15.82
N PRO A 35 -9.59 -0.28 -16.04
CA PRO A 35 -9.29 0.74 -17.03
C PRO A 35 -8.13 1.64 -16.61
N ILE A 36 -7.19 1.87 -17.53
CA ILE A 36 -6.02 2.75 -17.31
C ILE A 36 -6.43 4.21 -17.03
N SER A 37 -7.63 4.62 -17.43
CA SER A 37 -8.19 5.95 -17.15
C SER A 37 -8.36 6.25 -15.66
N TYR A 38 -8.33 5.23 -14.80
CA TYR A 38 -8.41 5.40 -13.35
C TYR A 38 -7.04 5.46 -12.66
N LEU A 39 -5.95 5.18 -13.37
CA LEU A 39 -4.60 5.21 -12.80
C LEU A 39 -4.08 6.65 -12.61
N PRO A 40 -3.16 6.87 -11.64
CA PRO A 40 -2.48 8.15 -11.48
C PRO A 40 -1.79 8.62 -12.77
N GLY A 41 -1.66 9.94 -12.93
CA GLY A 41 -1.16 10.58 -14.15
C GLY A 41 0.18 10.05 -14.66
N PRO A 42 1.24 10.00 -13.81
CA PRO A 42 2.55 9.46 -14.19
C PRO A 42 2.49 8.01 -14.70
N VAL A 43 1.76 7.14 -14.00
CA VAL A 43 1.60 5.72 -14.38
C VAL A 43 0.89 5.61 -15.73
N ARG A 44 -0.19 6.37 -15.91
CA ARG A 44 -0.95 6.41 -17.15
C ARG A 44 -0.09 6.86 -18.34
N ALA A 45 0.68 7.93 -18.15
CA ALA A 45 1.57 8.47 -19.18
C ALA A 45 2.63 7.43 -19.58
N SER A 46 3.29 6.81 -18.59
CA SER A 46 4.29 5.75 -18.80
C SER A 46 3.72 4.61 -19.66
N ILE A 47 2.54 4.09 -19.32
CA ILE A 47 1.90 3.01 -20.08
C ILE A 47 1.53 3.46 -21.50
N GLN A 48 1.04 4.69 -21.67
CA GLN A 48 0.68 5.23 -22.99
C GLN A 48 1.91 5.43 -23.90
N GLU A 49 3.07 5.72 -23.31
CA GLU A 49 4.35 5.83 -24.01
C GLU A 49 5.01 4.46 -24.26
N GLY A 50 4.37 3.36 -23.85
CA GLY A 50 4.91 2.01 -24.01
C GLY A 50 6.03 1.65 -23.03
N VAL A 51 6.18 2.45 -21.97
CA VAL A 51 7.14 2.22 -20.89
C VAL A 51 6.43 1.51 -19.74
N LEU A 52 7.08 0.49 -19.17
CA LEU A 52 6.52 -0.21 -18.01
C LEU A 52 6.74 0.64 -16.75
N PRO A 53 5.71 0.91 -15.93
CA PRO A 53 5.89 1.64 -14.68
C PRO A 53 6.84 0.90 -13.71
N ASP A 54 7.60 1.66 -12.94
CA ASP A 54 8.59 1.11 -11.98
C ASP A 54 7.95 0.32 -10.83
N CYS A 55 6.66 0.54 -10.56
CA CYS A 55 5.95 -0.17 -9.50
C CYS A 55 5.63 -1.63 -9.89
N PRO A 56 6.04 -2.63 -9.09
CA PRO A 56 5.77 -4.04 -9.37
C PRO A 56 4.29 -4.39 -9.52
N LEU A 57 3.38 -3.59 -8.92
CA LEU A 57 1.94 -3.71 -9.05
C LEU A 57 1.46 -3.90 -10.50
N TYR A 58 2.12 -3.26 -11.47
CA TYR A 58 1.68 -3.24 -12.87
C TYR A 58 2.39 -4.27 -13.76
N HIS A 59 3.37 -5.01 -13.23
CA HIS A 59 4.19 -5.95 -14.00
C HIS A 59 3.38 -7.16 -14.44
N ASN A 60 3.46 -7.50 -15.74
CA ASN A 60 2.70 -8.60 -16.35
C ASN A 60 1.17 -8.47 -16.23
N LYS A 61 0.64 -7.26 -16.02
CA LYS A 61 -0.80 -7.01 -15.91
C LYS A 61 -1.40 -6.40 -17.18
N LEU A 62 -0.60 -5.88 -18.09
CA LEU A 62 -1.06 -5.20 -19.30
C LEU A 62 -1.66 -6.19 -20.30
N HIS A 63 -2.93 -5.98 -20.64
CA HIS A 63 -3.59 -6.68 -21.74
C HIS A 63 -3.69 -5.74 -22.94
N PHE A 64 -3.13 -6.18 -24.07
CA PHE A 64 -3.30 -5.49 -25.34
C PHE A 64 -4.60 -5.97 -25.99
N PRO A 65 -5.54 -5.07 -26.34
CA PRO A 65 -6.71 -5.48 -27.09
C PRO A 65 -6.31 -6.10 -28.43
N LEU A 66 -7.05 -7.11 -28.88
CA LEU A 66 -6.96 -7.57 -30.26
C LEU A 66 -7.26 -6.39 -31.21
N VAL A 67 -6.55 -6.36 -32.34
CA VAL A 67 -6.60 -5.30 -33.35
C VAL A 67 -8.02 -4.77 -33.57
N GLY A 68 -8.24 -3.49 -33.26
CA GLY A 68 -9.51 -2.78 -33.51
C GLY A 68 -10.28 -2.30 -32.27
N MET A 69 -9.90 -2.68 -31.04
CA MET A 69 -10.55 -2.16 -29.82
C MET A 69 -9.76 -1.02 -29.16
N SER A 70 -10.46 0.09 -28.90
CA SER A 70 -9.94 1.27 -28.19
C SER A 70 -10.04 1.10 -26.69
N ALA A 71 -8.91 0.76 -26.05
CA ALA A 71 -8.42 1.16 -24.72
C ALA A 71 -7.55 0.04 -24.14
N LEU A 72 -6.33 0.38 -23.72
CA LEU A 72 -5.47 -0.52 -22.95
C LEU A 72 -6.13 -0.78 -21.57
N SER A 73 -6.08 -2.02 -21.09
CA SER A 73 -6.59 -2.41 -19.77
C SER A 73 -5.56 -3.24 -18.99
N LEU A 74 -5.71 -3.23 -17.66
CA LEU A 74 -4.90 -4.04 -16.74
C LEU A 74 -5.74 -5.20 -16.21
N SER A 75 -5.14 -6.38 -16.05
CA SER A 75 -5.78 -7.59 -15.54
C SER A 75 -5.31 -7.88 -14.12
N PHE A 76 -6.17 -7.67 -13.13
CA PHE A 76 -5.86 -7.82 -11.70
C PHE A 76 -6.60 -9.01 -11.08
N ASN A 77 -6.01 -9.61 -10.04
CA ASN A 77 -6.74 -10.59 -9.22
C ASN A 77 -7.81 -9.87 -8.35
N PRO A 78 -8.83 -10.57 -7.83
CA PRO A 78 -9.90 -9.95 -7.04
C PRO A 78 -9.44 -9.12 -5.85
N PHE A 79 -8.33 -9.48 -5.17
CA PHE A 79 -7.80 -8.72 -4.04
C PHE A 79 -7.21 -7.38 -4.49
N GLU A 80 -6.35 -7.41 -5.51
CA GLU A 80 -5.80 -6.20 -6.13
C GLU A 80 -6.91 -5.30 -6.68
N TYR A 81 -7.86 -5.88 -7.41
CA TYR A 81 -8.98 -5.15 -8.00
C TYR A 81 -9.87 -4.49 -6.95
N TYR A 82 -10.19 -5.20 -5.87
CA TYR A 82 -10.98 -4.66 -4.76
C TYR A 82 -10.26 -3.47 -4.11
N LEU A 83 -8.96 -3.63 -3.77
CA LEU A 83 -8.19 -2.58 -3.12
C LEU A 83 -7.97 -1.35 -4.01
N LEU A 84 -7.77 -1.54 -5.32
CA LEU A 84 -7.70 -0.43 -6.28
C LEU A 84 -8.99 0.39 -6.29
N ASN A 85 -10.14 -0.29 -6.37
CA ASN A 85 -11.43 0.38 -6.30
C ASN A 85 -11.62 1.07 -4.94
N PHE A 86 -11.29 0.41 -3.84
CA PHE A 86 -11.36 1.00 -2.50
C PHE A 86 -10.53 2.30 -2.41
N ALA A 87 -9.29 2.28 -2.89
CA ALA A 87 -8.39 3.44 -2.87
C ALA A 87 -8.90 4.59 -3.75
N ILE A 88 -9.49 4.30 -4.92
CA ILE A 88 -10.04 5.31 -5.83
C ILE A 88 -11.20 6.07 -5.21
N HIS A 89 -12.08 5.41 -4.46
CA HIS A 89 -13.27 6.05 -3.88
C HIS A 89 -12.93 7.19 -2.90
N LEU A 90 -11.71 7.22 -2.38
CA LEU A 90 -11.21 8.27 -1.47
C LEU A 90 -10.63 9.48 -2.21
N ILE A 91 -10.16 9.30 -3.45
CA ILE A 91 -9.58 10.36 -4.27
C ILE A 91 -10.49 10.83 -5.40
N ALA A 92 -11.59 10.12 -5.66
CA ALA A 92 -12.55 10.49 -6.68
C ALA A 92 -13.20 11.83 -6.31
N PRO A 93 -13.26 12.81 -7.24
CA PRO A 93 -13.89 14.09 -6.98
C PRO A 93 -15.37 13.87 -6.65
N ARG A 94 -15.78 14.22 -5.43
CA ARG A 94 -17.18 14.13 -5.00
C ARG A 94 -17.84 15.49 -5.22
N SER A 95 -18.78 15.56 -6.15
CA SER A 95 -19.65 16.72 -6.33
C SER A 95 -20.73 16.70 -5.24
N PHE A 96 -20.38 17.16 -4.04
CA PHE A 96 -21.38 17.39 -3.00
C PHE A 96 -22.08 18.75 -3.23
N PRO A 97 -23.41 18.83 -3.11
CA PRO A 97 -24.08 20.11 -3.00
C PRO A 97 -23.58 20.81 -1.73
N VAL A 98 -23.28 22.11 -1.85
CA VAL A 98 -22.71 22.96 -0.80
C VAL A 98 -23.49 22.80 0.51
N GLY A 99 -22.90 22.09 1.46
CA GLY A 99 -23.46 21.82 2.78
C GLY A 99 -22.42 21.07 3.61
N HIS A 100 -22.00 21.67 4.72
CA HIS A 100 -21.03 21.14 5.69
C HIS A 100 -21.41 19.72 6.14
N ILE A 101 -20.84 18.70 5.49
CA ILE A 101 -20.73 17.35 6.05
C ILE A 101 -19.26 17.19 6.36
N SER A 102 -18.94 17.00 7.65
CA SER A 102 -17.59 16.72 8.10
C SER A 102 -17.09 15.45 7.41
N THR A 103 -16.02 15.56 6.63
CA THR A 103 -15.45 14.45 5.83
C THR A 103 -14.88 13.33 6.70
N SER A 104 -14.65 13.60 8.00
CA SER A 104 -14.31 12.61 9.03
C SER A 104 -15.36 11.53 9.24
N ASP A 105 -16.61 11.76 8.81
CA ASP A 105 -17.73 10.85 9.02
C ASP A 105 -17.98 9.94 7.79
N SER A 106 -17.05 9.97 6.82
CA SER A 106 -17.04 9.09 5.67
C SER A 106 -16.71 7.66 6.12
N ALA A 107 -17.59 6.70 5.80
CA ALA A 107 -17.37 5.28 6.14
C ALA A 107 -16.02 4.78 5.60
N TYR A 108 -15.59 5.29 4.44
CA TYR A 108 -14.30 4.96 3.83
C TYR A 108 -13.12 5.44 4.67
N PHE A 109 -13.18 6.62 5.27
CA PHE A 109 -12.09 7.15 6.11
C PHE A 109 -11.86 6.25 7.33
N ILE A 110 -12.94 5.82 8.00
CA ILE A 110 -12.87 4.87 9.12
C ILE A 110 -12.41 3.49 8.66
N LEU A 111 -12.84 3.04 7.48
CA LEU A 111 -12.39 1.78 6.92
C LEU A 111 -10.88 1.80 6.64
N VAL A 112 -10.29 2.92 6.19
CA VAL A 112 -8.82 3.00 6.00
C VAL A 112 -8.09 2.64 7.29
N ASP A 113 -8.48 3.21 8.43
CA ASP A 113 -7.88 2.88 9.72
C ASP A 113 -7.99 1.37 10.04
N ARG A 114 -9.17 0.77 9.81
CA ARG A 114 -9.38 -0.67 10.02
C ARG A 114 -8.52 -1.53 9.08
N TYR A 115 -8.40 -1.15 7.81
CA TYR A 115 -7.56 -1.85 6.83
C TYR A 115 -6.08 -1.75 7.20
N LEU A 116 -5.61 -0.58 7.65
CA LEU A 116 -4.25 -0.40 8.11
C LEU A 116 -3.97 -1.26 9.34
N ASN A 117 -4.85 -1.26 10.35
CA ASN A 117 -4.70 -2.12 11.53
C ASN A 117 -4.74 -3.62 11.20
N TYR A 118 -5.58 -4.02 10.24
CA TYR A 118 -5.71 -5.43 9.84
C TYR A 118 -4.50 -5.92 9.04
N PHE A 119 -4.11 -5.20 7.99
CA PHE A 119 -3.06 -5.66 7.06
C PHE A 119 -1.65 -5.19 7.46
N LEU A 120 -1.50 -4.16 8.29
CA LEU A 120 -0.22 -3.66 8.78
C LEU A 120 -0.20 -3.67 10.32
N PRO A 121 -0.27 -4.84 10.96
CA PRO A 121 -0.41 -4.93 12.41
C PRO A 121 0.83 -4.39 13.13
N MET A 122 0.58 -3.56 14.14
CA MET A 122 1.59 -3.05 15.05
C MET A 122 2.11 -4.14 16.00
N GLU A 123 1.26 -5.08 16.41
CA GLU A 123 1.62 -6.22 17.25
C GLU A 123 1.22 -7.55 16.59
N GLY A 124 2.07 -8.57 16.69
CA GLY A 124 1.80 -9.90 16.12
C GLY A 124 2.05 -10.03 14.62
N SER A 125 1.58 -11.15 14.05
CA SER A 125 1.57 -11.40 12.60
C SER A 125 0.29 -10.85 11.96
N VAL A 126 0.28 -10.71 10.64
CA VAL A 126 -0.92 -10.36 9.88
C VAL A 126 -1.99 -11.43 10.14
N PRO A 127 -3.27 -11.06 10.35
CA PRO A 127 -4.31 -12.05 10.55
C PRO A 127 -4.41 -12.97 9.33
N PRO A 128 -4.52 -14.30 9.52
CA PRO A 128 -4.72 -15.21 8.42
C PRO A 128 -6.03 -14.87 7.72
N ALA A 129 -6.10 -15.09 6.40
CA ALA A 129 -7.37 -15.07 5.71
C ALA A 129 -8.31 -16.07 6.40
N PRO A 130 -9.57 -15.70 6.72
CA PRO A 130 -10.49 -16.63 7.36
C PRO A 130 -10.61 -17.87 6.49
N PHE A 131 -10.01 -18.97 6.94
CA PHE A 131 -9.93 -20.22 6.19
C PHE A 131 -11.36 -20.64 5.80
N ILE A 132 -11.55 -20.95 4.52
CA ILE A 132 -12.75 -21.64 4.03
C ILE A 132 -12.61 -23.10 4.48
N SER A 133 -12.77 -23.36 5.77
CA SER A 133 -12.97 -24.72 6.27
C SER A 133 -14.40 -25.12 5.93
N GLY A 134 -14.62 -25.65 4.73
CA GLY A 134 -15.91 -26.23 4.36
C GLY A 134 -16.29 -26.13 2.89
N CYS A 135 -15.50 -26.69 1.98
CA CYS A 135 -16.07 -27.27 0.78
C CYS A 135 -15.35 -28.59 0.49
N GLY A 136 -16.11 -29.67 0.33
CA GLY A 136 -15.63 -31.04 0.28
C GLY A 136 -14.49 -31.22 -0.72
N ALA A 137 -13.37 -31.76 -0.24
CA ALA A 137 -12.25 -32.16 -1.07
C ALA A 137 -12.70 -33.21 -2.08
N VAL A 138 -12.80 -32.84 -3.35
CA VAL A 138 -12.72 -33.79 -4.45
C VAL A 138 -11.26 -33.86 -4.84
N SER A 139 -10.64 -35.02 -4.67
CA SER A 139 -9.23 -35.25 -4.95
C SER A 139 -8.84 -34.80 -6.37
N PRO A 140 -7.72 -34.09 -6.56
CA PRO A 140 -7.26 -33.75 -7.91
C PRO A 140 -6.75 -35.01 -8.63
N PRO A 141 -7.01 -35.16 -9.95
CA PRO A 141 -6.45 -36.26 -10.73
C PRO A 141 -4.93 -36.08 -10.92
N ALA A 142 -4.21 -37.20 -10.95
CA ALA A 142 -2.74 -37.23 -10.99
C ALA A 142 -2.16 -36.55 -12.26
N PRO A 143 -1.06 -35.78 -12.14
CA PRO A 143 -0.44 -35.12 -13.28
C PRO A 143 0.34 -36.11 -14.15
N ARG A 144 0.06 -36.11 -15.47
CA ARG A 144 0.90 -36.78 -16.48
C ARG A 144 2.18 -35.96 -16.70
N ALA A 145 3.33 -36.61 -16.58
CA ALA A 145 4.62 -36.01 -16.88
C ALA A 145 4.77 -35.73 -18.38
N GLN A 146 5.21 -34.52 -18.73
CA GLN A 146 5.75 -34.21 -20.06
C GLN A 146 7.24 -33.87 -19.92
N THR A 147 8.05 -34.61 -20.66
CA THR A 147 9.52 -34.51 -20.71
C THR A 147 9.92 -33.57 -21.83
N VAL A 148 10.72 -32.53 -21.54
CA VAL A 148 11.59 -31.90 -22.54
C VAL A 148 12.81 -31.27 -21.85
N PRO A 149 14.05 -31.48 -22.37
CA PRO A 149 15.26 -30.95 -21.77
C PRO A 149 15.69 -29.64 -22.45
N PHE A 150 16.26 -28.69 -21.68
CA PHE A 150 17.10 -27.65 -22.26
C PHE A 150 18.32 -27.36 -21.37
N THR A 151 19.48 -27.35 -22.02
CA THR A 151 20.80 -27.06 -21.47
C THR A 151 21.19 -25.60 -21.73
N SER A 152 21.77 -24.90 -20.77
CA SER A 152 22.84 -23.90 -21.01
C SER A 152 23.55 -23.44 -19.74
N TYR A 153 24.87 -23.29 -19.87
CA TYR A 153 25.86 -22.84 -18.89
C TYR A 153 25.93 -21.29 -18.78
N THR A 154 26.22 -20.73 -17.59
CA THR A 154 27.23 -19.67 -17.27
C THR A 154 26.94 -18.91 -15.94
N GLY A 155 27.97 -18.76 -15.10
CA GLY A 155 28.36 -17.58 -14.29
C GLY A 155 27.47 -17.02 -13.14
N PRO A 156 28.01 -16.73 -11.93
CA PRO A 156 27.21 -16.34 -10.77
C PRO A 156 26.95 -14.82 -10.74
N HIS A 157 25.68 -14.43 -10.94
CA HIS A 157 25.20 -13.09 -10.60
C HIS A 157 24.43 -13.16 -9.28
N THR A 158 24.91 -12.46 -8.26
CA THR A 158 24.21 -12.29 -6.98
C THR A 158 23.05 -11.31 -7.17
N SER A 159 21.90 -11.85 -7.55
CA SER A 159 20.60 -11.18 -7.51
C SER A 159 19.73 -11.91 -6.50
N LEU A 160 19.27 -11.20 -5.47
CA LEU A 160 18.33 -11.72 -4.45
C LEU A 160 16.92 -12.00 -5.03
N LEU A 161 16.71 -11.79 -6.33
CA LEU A 161 15.41 -11.91 -7.01
C LEU A 161 15.30 -13.11 -7.97
N LYS A 162 16.09 -14.18 -7.78
CA LYS A 162 15.94 -15.40 -8.60
C LYS A 162 15.42 -16.60 -7.81
N ARG A 163 14.22 -16.46 -7.24
CA ARG A 163 13.25 -17.57 -7.30
C ARG A 163 12.18 -17.21 -8.32
N HIS A 164 12.33 -17.84 -9.45
CA HIS A 164 11.37 -17.97 -10.54
C HIS A 164 10.01 -18.41 -9.98
N ILE A 165 9.10 -17.46 -9.69
CA ILE A 165 7.67 -17.73 -9.59
C ILE A 165 7.15 -17.80 -11.03
N SER A 166 7.58 -18.82 -11.77
CA SER A 166 6.87 -19.25 -12.96
C SER A 166 5.91 -20.33 -12.52
N HIS A 167 4.63 -20.06 -12.71
CA HIS A 167 3.55 -21.02 -12.89
C HIS A 167 3.80 -22.42 -12.32
N GLN A 168 3.51 -22.60 -11.04
CA GLN A 168 3.17 -23.91 -10.50
C GLN A 168 2.01 -23.75 -9.50
N PRO A 169 0.80 -24.24 -9.82
CA PRO A 169 -0.29 -24.29 -8.86
C PRO A 169 -0.05 -25.51 -7.98
N SER A 170 0.85 -25.39 -7.01
CA SER A 170 1.05 -26.39 -5.97
C SER A 170 0.66 -25.79 -4.63
N VAL A 171 -0.48 -26.27 -4.15
CA VAL A 171 -1.04 -26.12 -2.81
C VAL A 171 0.04 -26.30 -1.74
N THR A 172 0.66 -25.21 -1.30
CA THR A 172 1.34 -24.96 0.01
C THR A 172 2.27 -23.76 -0.12
N THR A 173 1.74 -22.57 -0.43
CA THR A 173 2.44 -21.32 -0.12
C THR A 173 2.39 -21.10 1.39
N ASP A 174 3.55 -20.85 2.00
CA ASP A 174 3.66 -20.46 3.42
C ASP A 174 2.60 -19.40 3.77
N PRO A 175 1.67 -19.69 4.72
CA PRO A 175 0.62 -18.75 5.11
C PRO A 175 1.16 -17.36 5.46
N ALA A 176 2.34 -17.30 6.11
CA ALA A 176 3.00 -16.05 6.47
C ALA A 176 3.48 -15.27 5.24
N ALA A 177 3.97 -15.95 4.20
CA ALA A 177 4.36 -15.30 2.96
C ALA A 177 3.16 -14.70 2.20
N GLN A 178 2.02 -15.40 2.21
CA GLN A 178 0.80 -14.90 1.58
C GLN A 178 0.21 -13.70 2.34
N GLU A 179 0.31 -13.72 3.66
CA GLU A 179 -0.02 -12.61 4.55
C GLU A 179 0.85 -11.38 4.27
N ILE A 180 2.18 -11.53 4.24
CA ILE A 180 3.11 -10.44 3.92
C ILE A 180 2.84 -9.89 2.52
N TRP A 181 2.57 -10.75 1.53
CA TRP A 181 2.21 -10.31 0.19
C TRP A 181 0.96 -9.42 0.19
N ARG A 182 -0.07 -9.74 0.99
CA ARG A 182 -1.28 -8.90 1.09
C ARG A 182 -0.98 -7.54 1.72
N SER A 183 -0.17 -7.52 2.78
CA SER A 183 0.29 -6.30 3.44
C SER A 183 1.06 -5.39 2.49
N GLU A 184 2.01 -5.98 1.77
CA GLU A 184 2.81 -5.27 0.77
C GLU A 184 1.93 -4.74 -0.37
N MET A 185 1.03 -5.57 -0.89
CA MET A 185 0.14 -5.20 -1.99
C MET A 185 -0.81 -4.06 -1.60
N LEU A 186 -1.37 -4.10 -0.38
CA LEU A 186 -2.18 -3.00 0.14
C LEU A 186 -1.38 -1.70 0.22
N LEU A 187 -0.17 -1.75 0.78
CA LEU A 187 0.68 -0.57 0.88
C LEU A 187 1.05 -0.02 -0.49
N GLN A 188 1.43 -0.89 -1.44
CA GLN A 188 1.73 -0.49 -2.82
C GLN A 188 0.54 0.21 -3.47
N ILE A 189 -0.66 -0.35 -3.37
CA ILE A 189 -1.88 0.24 -3.95
C ILE A 189 -2.19 1.59 -3.30
N PHE A 190 -2.17 1.69 -1.97
CA PHE A 190 -2.48 2.95 -1.28
C PHE A 190 -1.47 4.05 -1.64
N VAL A 191 -0.18 3.72 -1.68
CA VAL A 191 0.88 4.67 -2.06
C VAL A 191 0.76 5.07 -3.53
N GLU A 192 0.56 4.13 -4.45
CA GLU A 192 0.36 4.43 -5.87
C GLU A 192 -0.85 5.34 -6.06
N MET A 193 -2.00 4.95 -5.50
CA MET A 193 -3.25 5.64 -5.74
C MET A 193 -3.40 6.95 -4.99
N TRP A 194 -2.71 7.18 -3.87
CA TRP A 194 -2.86 8.41 -3.08
C TRP A 194 -1.70 9.39 -3.28
N LEU A 195 -0.48 8.92 -3.54
CA LEU A 195 0.70 9.80 -3.61
C LEU A 195 1.23 10.01 -5.03
N HIS A 196 1.05 9.06 -5.95
CA HIS A 196 1.75 9.05 -7.24
C HIS A 196 1.05 9.88 -8.33
N HIS A 197 0.48 11.03 -8.00
CA HIS A 197 -0.24 11.88 -8.96
C HIS A 197 0.64 12.87 -9.73
N TYR A 198 1.88 13.06 -9.28
CA TYR A 198 2.79 14.08 -9.79
C TYR A 198 4.14 13.46 -10.14
N SER A 199 4.76 13.95 -11.19
CA SER A 199 6.13 13.60 -11.60
C SER A 199 6.94 14.85 -11.87
N LEU A 200 8.27 14.72 -11.91
CA LEU A 200 9.15 15.84 -12.26
C LEU A 200 8.85 16.38 -13.67
N GLU A 201 8.52 15.49 -14.61
CA GLU A 201 8.10 15.84 -15.97
C GLU A 201 6.79 16.63 -15.99
N LEU A 202 5.85 16.33 -15.08
CA LEU A 202 4.62 17.11 -14.95
C LEU A 202 4.94 18.57 -14.59
N TYR A 203 5.87 18.81 -13.66
CA TYR A 203 6.27 20.18 -13.31
C TYR A 203 6.93 20.92 -14.47
N GLN A 204 7.67 20.23 -15.34
CA GLN A 204 8.19 20.81 -16.57
C GLN A 204 7.06 21.17 -17.54
N LYS A 205 6.04 20.31 -17.67
CA LYS A 205 4.88 20.52 -18.55
C LYS A 205 3.89 21.57 -18.03
N MET A 206 3.75 21.77 -16.72
CA MET A 206 2.87 22.81 -16.14
C MET A 206 3.33 24.24 -16.43
N GLN A 207 4.56 24.44 -16.90
CA GLN A 207 5.03 25.74 -17.41
C GLN A 207 4.48 26.04 -18.82
N SER A 208 3.80 25.07 -19.46
CA SER A 208 3.18 25.23 -20.77
C SER A 208 1.71 25.66 -20.64
N PRO A 209 1.25 26.67 -21.42
CA PRO A 209 -0.13 27.17 -21.38
C PRO A 209 -1.21 26.18 -21.88
N GLN A 210 -0.84 24.97 -22.31
CA GLN A 210 -1.77 23.92 -22.75
C GLN A 210 -1.87 22.72 -21.78
N ALA A 211 -1.28 22.80 -20.58
CA ALA A 211 -1.35 21.72 -19.62
C ALA A 211 -2.80 21.51 -19.13
N LYS A 212 -3.33 20.28 -19.25
CA LYS A 212 -4.55 19.87 -18.54
C LYS A 212 -4.36 20.11 -17.04
N GLU A 213 -5.42 20.55 -16.36
CA GLU A 213 -5.38 20.77 -14.92
C GLU A 213 -4.88 19.49 -14.21
N PRO A 214 -3.84 19.61 -13.37
CA PRO A 214 -3.33 18.48 -12.62
C PRO A 214 -4.39 17.99 -11.63
N PHE A 215 -4.23 16.74 -11.19
CA PHE A 215 -5.00 16.22 -10.06
C PHE A 215 -4.86 17.18 -8.87
N THR A 216 -6.00 17.61 -8.31
CA THR A 216 -6.03 18.48 -7.14
C THR A 216 -6.45 17.66 -5.92
N PRO A 217 -5.60 17.51 -4.89
CA PRO A 217 -5.97 16.72 -3.72
C PRO A 217 -7.04 17.44 -2.91
N THR A 218 -7.98 16.69 -2.33
CA THR A 218 -8.98 17.22 -1.39
C THR A 218 -8.44 17.18 0.04
N GLU A 219 -9.07 17.92 0.95
CA GLU A 219 -8.71 17.85 2.38
C GLU A 219 -8.87 16.43 2.95
N GLU A 220 -9.95 15.71 2.60
CA GLU A 220 -10.19 14.30 2.98
C GLU A 220 -9.04 13.40 2.48
N HIS A 221 -8.54 13.63 1.27
CA HIS A 221 -7.40 12.91 0.72
C HIS A 221 -6.13 13.17 1.54
N VAL A 222 -5.81 14.43 1.84
CA VAL A 222 -4.63 14.80 2.66
C VAL A 222 -4.72 14.18 4.06
N LEU A 223 -5.90 14.18 4.69
CA LEU A 223 -6.11 13.54 5.99
C LEU A 223 -5.96 12.02 5.92
N THR A 224 -6.38 11.38 4.82
CA THR A 224 -6.19 9.94 4.58
C THR A 224 -4.71 9.60 4.43
N VAL A 225 -3.97 10.41 3.68
CA VAL A 225 -2.51 10.30 3.57
C VAL A 225 -1.86 10.44 4.95
N ARG A 226 -2.29 11.42 5.75
CA ARG A 226 -1.78 11.58 7.11
C ARG A 226 -2.02 10.35 7.98
N LEU A 227 -3.21 9.74 7.90
CA LEU A 227 -3.53 8.52 8.63
C LEU A 227 -2.57 7.39 8.24
N LEU A 228 -2.32 7.20 6.94
CA LEU A 228 -1.33 6.24 6.44
C LEU A 228 0.07 6.51 7.01
N ILE A 229 0.55 7.76 6.96
CA ILE A 229 1.88 8.14 7.48
C ILE A 229 2.01 7.82 8.97
N LYS A 230 1.03 8.22 9.78
CA LYS A 230 1.01 7.95 11.23
C LYS A 230 1.06 6.45 11.51
N HIS A 231 0.27 5.68 10.78
CA HIS A 231 0.23 4.24 10.92
C HIS A 231 1.56 3.60 10.54
N LEU A 232 2.18 4.04 9.45
CA LEU A 232 3.47 3.52 9.00
C LEU A 232 4.61 3.83 9.97
N HIS A 233 4.63 5.01 10.59
CA HIS A 233 5.61 5.27 11.66
C HIS A 233 5.41 4.31 12.84
N SER A 234 4.17 4.08 13.25
CA SER A 234 3.86 3.12 14.32
C SER A 234 4.29 1.71 13.93
N PHE A 235 3.92 1.27 12.71
CA PHE A 235 4.25 -0.04 12.13
C PHE A 235 5.76 -0.29 12.04
N SER A 236 6.54 0.69 11.58
CA SER A 236 8.00 0.61 11.53
C SER A 236 8.65 0.67 12.91
N CYS A 237 8.07 1.40 13.88
CA CYS A 237 8.62 1.47 15.24
C CYS A 237 8.40 0.19 16.07
N CYS A 238 7.43 -0.64 15.70
CA CYS A 238 7.17 -1.92 16.37
C CYS A 238 8.27 -2.99 16.16
N LEU A 239 9.34 -2.67 15.44
CA LEU A 239 10.53 -3.51 15.27
C LEU A 239 11.32 -3.73 16.57
N SER A 240 11.06 -2.95 17.62
CA SER A 240 11.78 -3.02 18.90
C SER A 240 11.03 -3.87 19.92
N GLY A 241 11.02 -5.20 19.75
CA GLY A 241 10.67 -6.13 20.83
C GLY A 241 11.76 -6.12 21.92
N PRO A 242 11.45 -6.42 23.19
CA PRO A 242 12.45 -6.50 24.23
C PRO A 242 13.44 -7.62 23.87
N GLU A 243 14.72 -7.28 23.75
CA GLU A 243 15.77 -8.28 23.84
C GLU A 243 15.57 -9.02 25.16
N THR A 244 15.05 -10.24 25.08
CA THR A 244 14.99 -11.10 26.25
C THR A 244 16.45 -11.51 26.48
N PRO A 245 17.06 -11.21 27.64
CA PRO A 245 18.43 -11.64 27.93
C PRO A 245 18.41 -13.15 28.21
N GLY A 246 18.24 -13.93 27.14
CA GLY A 246 18.43 -15.37 27.14
C GLY A 246 19.92 -15.68 26.96
N PRO A 247 20.49 -16.64 27.71
CA PRO A 247 21.90 -16.99 27.61
C PRO A 247 22.11 -17.85 26.35
N SER A 248 22.13 -17.22 25.18
CA SER A 248 22.54 -17.87 23.94
C SER A 248 23.10 -16.82 22.98
N SER A 249 24.26 -16.28 23.37
CA SER A 249 25.23 -15.72 22.44
C SER A 249 25.71 -16.84 21.51
N SER A 250 25.08 -16.99 20.35
CA SER A 250 25.68 -17.68 19.20
C SER A 250 25.78 -16.70 18.05
N ALA A 251 27.01 -16.47 17.59
CA ALA A 251 27.39 -15.61 16.49
C ALA A 251 26.88 -16.10 15.12
N HIS A 252 25.56 -16.05 14.92
CA HIS A 252 24.94 -16.15 13.61
C HIS A 252 24.36 -14.79 13.25
N PRO A 253 24.61 -14.26 12.03
CA PRO A 253 23.99 -13.02 11.59
C PRO A 253 22.48 -13.22 11.69
N HIS A 254 21.81 -12.39 12.48
CA HIS A 254 20.36 -12.41 12.62
C HIS A 254 19.75 -12.24 11.23
N THR A 255 19.26 -13.32 10.62
CA THR A 255 18.41 -13.22 9.44
C THR A 255 17.12 -12.58 9.93
N ASN A 256 16.95 -11.28 9.69
CA ASN A 256 15.69 -10.59 10.00
C ASN A 256 14.53 -11.37 9.36
N SER A 257 13.40 -11.42 10.03
CA SER A 257 12.22 -12.02 9.43
C SER A 257 11.77 -11.18 8.21
N PRO A 258 11.19 -11.79 7.16
CA PRO A 258 10.70 -11.04 5.99
C PRO A 258 9.71 -9.92 6.34
N LEU A 259 8.95 -10.09 7.43
CA LEU A 259 8.05 -9.07 7.96
C LEU A 259 8.80 -7.88 8.58
N GLU A 260 9.91 -8.12 9.28
CA GLU A 260 10.75 -7.06 9.83
C GLU A 260 11.44 -6.27 8.72
N ASP A 261 11.93 -6.94 7.67
CA ASP A 261 12.50 -6.26 6.51
C ASP A 261 11.43 -5.41 5.80
N PHE A 262 10.21 -5.94 5.65
CA PHE A 262 9.09 -5.16 5.11
C PHE A 262 8.77 -3.93 5.97
N LYS A 263 8.69 -4.08 7.31
CA LYS A 263 8.48 -2.96 8.25
C LYS A 263 9.57 -1.88 8.14
N ARG A 264 10.84 -2.27 7.97
CA ARG A 264 11.98 -1.34 7.79
C ARG A 264 11.90 -0.59 6.46
N LEU A 265 11.50 -1.29 5.40
CA LEU A 265 11.46 -0.73 4.05
C LEU A 265 10.17 0.02 3.72
N ALA A 266 9.11 -0.13 4.52
CA ALA A 266 7.79 0.46 4.25
C ALA A 266 7.86 1.97 3.93
N ILE A 267 8.54 2.77 4.76
CA ILE A 267 8.65 4.22 4.54
C ILE A 267 9.69 4.55 3.46
N PRO A 268 10.98 4.14 3.57
CA PRO A 268 12.01 4.61 2.64
C PRO A 268 11.77 4.14 1.21
N ARG A 269 11.24 2.91 1.04
CA ARG A 269 11.07 2.30 -0.28
C ARG A 269 9.77 2.73 -0.96
N PHE A 270 8.67 2.77 -0.24
CA PHE A 270 7.36 2.99 -0.86
C PHE A 270 6.92 4.46 -0.77
N VAL A 271 7.15 5.11 0.37
CA VAL A 271 6.49 6.39 0.70
C VAL A 271 7.37 7.60 0.41
N GLN A 272 8.61 7.62 0.92
CA GLN A 272 9.45 8.82 1.07
C GLN A 272 9.47 9.71 -0.17
N HIS A 273 9.90 9.19 -1.32
CA HIS A 273 10.00 9.99 -2.56
C HIS A 273 8.64 10.50 -3.05
N LYS A 274 7.62 9.63 -3.11
CA LYS A 274 6.29 10.01 -3.62
C LYS A 274 5.59 11.01 -2.70
N PHE A 275 5.75 10.83 -1.39
CA PHE A 275 5.21 11.73 -0.39
C PHE A 275 5.87 13.11 -0.46
N TYR A 276 7.19 13.17 -0.65
CA TYR A 276 7.89 14.43 -0.88
C TYR A 276 7.31 15.19 -2.09
N VAL A 277 7.16 14.52 -3.24
CA VAL A 277 6.62 15.16 -4.46
C VAL A 277 5.15 15.59 -4.25
N PHE A 278 4.36 14.78 -3.54
CA PHE A 278 2.98 15.11 -3.17
C PHE A 278 2.90 16.36 -2.27
N LEU A 279 3.76 16.45 -1.25
CA LEU A 279 3.83 17.62 -0.39
C LEU A 279 4.30 18.86 -1.15
N GLN A 280 5.31 18.73 -2.01
CA GLN A 280 5.79 19.84 -2.84
C GLN A 280 4.64 20.42 -3.68
N HIS A 281 3.77 19.57 -4.22
CA HIS A 281 2.59 20.02 -4.94
C HIS A 281 1.64 20.79 -4.02
N CYS A 282 1.29 20.19 -2.87
CA CYS A 282 0.38 20.80 -1.90
C CYS A 282 0.90 22.17 -1.42
N PHE A 283 2.15 22.27 -0.97
CA PHE A 283 2.73 23.54 -0.53
C PHE A 283 2.74 24.62 -1.61
N GLY A 284 2.90 24.25 -2.89
CA GLY A 284 2.93 25.19 -4.00
C GLY A 284 1.55 25.66 -4.48
N HIS A 285 0.48 24.87 -4.27
CA HIS A 285 -0.80 25.08 -4.94
C HIS A 285 -2.02 25.08 -4.01
N TRP A 286 -1.86 24.72 -2.73
CA TRP A 286 -2.97 24.70 -1.78
C TRP A 286 -3.44 26.12 -1.44
N PRO A 287 -4.75 26.38 -1.31
CA PRO A 287 -5.25 27.67 -0.84
C PRO A 287 -4.68 28.04 0.53
N LEU A 288 -4.30 29.30 0.72
CA LEU A 288 -3.81 29.81 2.01
C LEU A 288 -4.96 30.12 3.00
N ASP A 289 -5.94 29.22 3.09
CA ASP A 289 -7.04 29.29 4.03
C ASP A 289 -6.86 28.29 5.19
N ALA A 290 -7.89 28.12 6.03
CA ALA A 290 -7.82 27.25 7.20
C ALA A 290 -7.54 25.77 6.85
N SER A 291 -7.88 25.32 5.64
CA SER A 291 -7.69 23.93 5.21
C SER A 291 -6.21 23.59 4.98
N PHE A 292 -5.35 24.61 4.76
CA PHE A 292 -3.89 24.42 4.65
C PHE A 292 -3.29 23.76 5.89
N ARG A 293 -3.95 23.90 7.05
CA ARG A 293 -3.58 23.20 8.28
C ARG A 293 -3.48 21.69 8.08
N ALA A 294 -4.35 21.08 7.26
CA ALA A 294 -4.30 19.65 6.97
C ALA A 294 -2.96 19.26 6.31
N VAL A 295 -2.49 20.05 5.33
CA VAL A 295 -1.20 19.83 4.65
C VAL A 295 -0.05 19.96 5.64
N LEU A 296 -0.02 21.04 6.42
CA LEU A 296 1.04 21.28 7.40
C LEU A 296 1.11 20.17 8.45
N GLU A 297 -0.04 19.78 9.02
CA GLU A 297 -0.09 18.71 10.01
C GLU A 297 0.28 17.34 9.43
N THR A 298 0.04 17.13 8.13
CA THR A 298 0.46 15.91 7.42
C THR A 298 1.98 15.85 7.29
N TRP A 299 2.61 16.95 6.88
CA TRP A 299 4.07 17.07 6.86
C TRP A 299 4.70 16.90 8.25
N LEU A 300 4.16 17.56 9.28
CA LEU A 300 4.64 17.40 10.65
C LEU A 300 4.46 15.97 11.17
N SER A 301 3.41 15.27 10.74
CA SER A 301 3.22 13.85 11.10
C SER A 301 4.30 12.96 10.49
N TYR A 302 4.86 13.33 9.34
CA TYR A 302 5.96 12.61 8.69
C TYR A 302 7.31 12.91 9.35
N LEU A 303 7.60 14.18 9.65
CA LEU A 303 8.88 14.59 10.23
C LEU A 303 9.05 14.19 11.70
N GLN A 304 7.99 13.76 12.38
CA GLN A 304 8.00 13.48 13.82
C GLN A 304 7.71 12.00 14.14
N PRO A 305 8.50 11.04 13.62
CA PRO A 305 8.26 9.61 13.82
C PRO A 305 8.23 9.18 15.30
N TRP A 306 9.00 9.86 16.16
CA TRP A 306 9.07 9.56 17.59
C TRP A 306 7.73 9.69 18.32
N ARG A 307 6.78 10.47 17.78
CA ARG A 307 5.43 10.60 18.34
C ARG A 307 4.62 9.32 18.22
N TYR A 308 5.06 8.38 17.39
CA TYR A 308 4.38 7.13 17.07
C TYR A 308 5.21 5.90 17.47
N ALA A 309 6.43 6.10 17.99
CA ALA A 309 7.16 5.04 18.65
C ALA A 309 6.45 4.72 19.97
N SER A 310 5.99 3.47 20.11
CA SER A 310 5.13 3.00 21.21
C SER A 310 5.46 3.61 22.58
N GLU A 311 4.41 3.99 23.33
CA GLU A 311 4.43 4.55 24.69
C GLU A 311 5.10 3.67 25.76
N ARG A 312 5.77 2.56 25.40
CA ARG A 312 6.57 1.76 26.35
C ARG A 312 7.73 2.54 26.98
N VAL A 313 8.04 3.74 26.48
CA VAL A 313 8.99 4.69 27.09
C VAL A 313 8.30 5.73 27.99
N ALA A 314 6.97 5.87 27.93
CA ALA A 314 6.22 6.89 28.65
C ALA A 314 6.11 6.61 30.17
N HIS A 315 6.24 5.36 30.62
CA HIS A 315 6.19 5.03 32.04
C HIS A 315 7.50 5.23 32.81
N THR A 316 8.59 5.63 32.15
CA THR A 316 9.89 5.87 32.82
C THR A 316 10.31 7.34 32.78
N HIS A 317 9.62 8.19 32.03
CA HIS A 317 10.01 9.58 31.85
C HIS A 317 8.80 10.52 31.93
N GLU A 318 8.16 10.59 33.09
CA GLU A 318 7.55 11.84 33.52
C GLU A 318 8.70 12.88 33.59
N GLN A 319 8.71 13.83 32.65
CA GLN A 319 9.75 14.87 32.45
C GLN A 319 10.95 14.54 31.54
N ALA A 320 10.81 13.71 30.49
CA ALA A 320 11.77 13.80 29.38
C ALA A 320 11.48 15.06 28.54
N ASP A 321 12.51 15.87 28.41
CA ASP A 321 12.66 17.06 27.59
C ASP A 321 11.96 16.95 26.22
N ARG A 322 11.41 18.05 25.70
CA ARG A 322 10.73 18.10 24.38
C ARG A 322 11.70 17.98 23.20
N SER A 323 12.91 17.49 23.43
CA SER A 323 13.97 17.37 22.44
C SER A 323 13.76 16.14 21.55
N VAL A 324 14.18 16.25 20.30
CA VAL A 324 14.16 15.15 19.34
C VAL A 324 15.18 14.11 19.81
N PRO A 325 14.81 12.83 20.02
CA PRO A 325 15.80 11.82 20.39
C PRO A 325 16.88 11.68 19.32
N ASP A 326 18.16 11.63 19.70
CA ASP A 326 19.32 11.67 18.79
C ASP A 326 19.24 10.65 17.64
N LYS A 327 18.65 9.47 17.89
CA LYS A 327 18.48 8.42 16.87
C LYS A 327 17.65 8.87 15.65
N TRP A 328 16.81 9.89 15.80
CA TRP A 328 15.97 10.42 14.74
C TRP A 328 16.59 11.61 14.00
N ALA A 329 17.71 12.17 14.49
CA ALA A 329 18.35 13.31 13.85
C ALA A 329 18.73 13.05 12.37
N PRO A 330 19.29 11.89 11.98
CA PRO A 330 19.58 11.61 10.57
C PRO A 330 18.31 11.59 9.71
N PHE A 331 17.23 11.01 10.21
CA PHE A 331 15.95 10.96 9.49
C PHE A 331 15.38 12.36 9.24
N VAL A 332 15.43 13.23 10.25
CA VAL A 332 14.96 14.63 10.12
C VAL A 332 15.86 15.44 9.21
N GLN A 333 17.16 15.17 9.17
CA GLN A 333 18.07 15.88 8.27
C GLN A 333 17.87 15.48 6.80
N GLU A 334 17.47 14.24 6.55
CA GLU A 334 17.25 13.69 5.20
C GLU A 334 15.88 14.04 4.59
N ASN A 335 14.90 14.46 5.40
CA ASN A 335 13.49 14.62 5.00
C ASN A 335 12.91 16.01 5.30
#